data_AF-A0AAV0BW32-F1
#
_entry.id   AF-A0AAV0BW32-F1
#
_cell.length_a   1.000
_cell.length_b   1.000
_cell.length_c   1.000
_cell.angle_alpha   90.00
_cell.angle_beta   90.00
_cell.angle_gamma   90.00
#
_symmetry.space_group_name_H-M   'P 1'
#
loop_
_entity.id
_entity.type
_entity.pdbx_description
1 polymer ?
#
loop_
_entity_poly.entity_id
_entity_poly.type
_entity_poly.pdbx_seq_one_letter_code
_entity_poly.pdbx_strand_id
1 'polypeptide(L)'
;QIFIELTLKKEQEEYAVEKFTWTPIKFFNNKIVWYLIDEKRPHGIFAAMNDTTATAHADSSAEDNSFSQGMGMLASNTHFEARGNKFLV
;
A
#
# COMPACT_ATOMS: atom_id res chain seq x y z
N GLN A 1 8.69 -6.18 -2.66
CA GLN A 1 7.86 -7.38 -2.84
C GLN A 1 8.60 -8.54 -3.50
N ILE A 2 9.29 -8.31 -4.62
CA ILE A 2 9.98 -9.35 -5.40
C ILE A 2 10.96 -10.19 -4.56
N PHE A 3 11.73 -9.57 -3.65
CA PHE A 3 12.72 -10.30 -2.85
C PHE A 3 12.09 -11.30 -1.86
N ILE A 4 11.13 -10.86 -1.03
CA ILE A 4 10.44 -11.73 -0.06
C ILE A 4 9.67 -12.87 -0.77
N GLU A 5 9.09 -12.58 -1.93
CA GLU A 5 8.32 -13.56 -2.70
C GLU A 5 9.22 -14.59 -3.39
N LEU A 6 10.38 -14.19 -3.91
CA LEU A 6 11.32 -15.08 -4.58
C LEU A 6 12.21 -15.88 -3.63
N THR A 7 12.57 -15.34 -2.46
CA THR A 7 13.45 -16.04 -1.51
C THR A 7 12.64 -16.76 -0.44
N LEU A 8 11.87 -16.03 0.38
CA LEU A 8 11.25 -16.61 1.57
C LEU A 8 10.01 -17.45 1.27
N LYS A 9 9.17 -17.04 0.31
CA LYS A 9 7.94 -17.77 0.00
C LYS A 9 8.21 -18.98 -0.89
N LYS A 10 8.98 -18.79 -1.97
CA LYS A 10 9.26 -19.85 -2.94
C LYS A 10 10.08 -20.99 -2.34
N GLU A 11 11.12 -20.72 -1.54
CA GLU A 11 11.91 -21.76 -0.88
C GLU A 11 11.05 -22.58 0.11
N GLN A 12 10.15 -21.93 0.86
CA GLN A 12 9.26 -22.63 1.79
C GLN A 12 8.20 -23.48 1.08
N GLU A 13 7.69 -23.03 -0.09
CA GLU A 13 6.78 -23.83 -0.93
C GLU A 13 7.50 -25.04 -1.53
N GLU A 14 8.76 -24.90 -1.96
CA GLU A 14 9.58 -26.01 -2.46
C GLU A 14 9.83 -27.06 -1.37
N TYR A 15 10.21 -26.64 -0.14
CA TYR A 15 10.38 -27.58 0.98
C TYR A 15 9.08 -28.32 1.37
N ALA A 16 7.93 -27.67 1.23
CA ALA A 16 6.62 -28.29 1.47
C ALA A 16 6.24 -29.32 0.38
N VAL A 17 6.55 -29.03 -0.89
CA VAL A 17 6.31 -29.92 -2.03
C VAL A 17 7.21 -31.16 -1.95
N GLU A 18 8.46 -30.99 -1.56
CA GLU A 18 9.44 -32.08 -1.43
C GLU A 18 9.23 -32.95 -0.18
N LYS A 19 8.23 -32.65 0.66
CA LYS A 19 7.87 -33.37 1.90
C LYS A 19 9.02 -33.44 2.92
N PHE A 20 9.91 -32.45 2.94
CA PHE A 20 10.87 -32.30 4.03
C PHE A 20 10.17 -31.81 5.31
N THR A 21 10.63 -32.25 6.48
CA THR A 21 10.19 -31.72 7.77
C THR A 21 10.77 -30.32 7.98
N TRP A 22 10.14 -29.32 7.37
CA TRP A 22 10.52 -27.92 7.50
C TRP A 22 9.56 -27.17 8.41
N THR A 23 10.09 -26.31 9.28
CA THR A 23 9.28 -25.43 10.13
C THR A 23 9.16 -24.07 9.46
N PRO A 24 7.95 -23.65 9.02
CA PRO A 24 7.77 -22.37 8.33
C PRO A 24 8.25 -21.19 9.16
N ILE A 25 9.08 -20.34 8.56
CA ILE A 25 9.57 -19.11 9.21
C ILE A 25 8.55 -18.02 8.94
N LYS A 26 7.99 -17.45 10.01
CA LYS A 26 7.08 -16.31 9.92
C LYS A 26 7.84 -15.08 9.44
N PHE A 27 7.36 -14.46 8.38
CA PHE A 27 7.87 -13.18 7.88
C PHE A 27 6.74 -12.18 7.71
N PHE A 28 7.06 -10.88 7.79
CA PHE A 28 6.11 -9.81 7.53
C PHE A 28 5.97 -9.61 6.02
N ASN A 29 4.74 -9.75 5.50
CA ASN A 29 4.47 -9.53 4.09
C ASN A 29 4.16 -8.05 3.82
N ASN A 30 5.13 -7.33 3.27
CA ASN A 30 4.99 -5.91 2.96
C ASN A 30 4.04 -5.62 1.77
N LYS A 31 3.33 -6.61 1.22
CA LYS A 31 2.26 -6.40 0.23
C LYS A 31 1.20 -5.43 0.72
N ILE A 32 0.91 -5.41 2.01
CA ILE A 32 -0.13 -4.54 2.58
C ILE A 32 0.19 -3.05 2.41
N VAL A 33 1.46 -2.66 2.45
CA VAL A 33 1.90 -1.29 2.18
C VAL A 33 1.86 -0.99 0.67
N TRP A 34 2.19 -1.97 -0.17
CA TRP A 34 2.04 -1.82 -1.62
C TRP A 34 0.56 -1.62 -2.03
N TYR A 35 -0.35 -2.37 -1.42
CA TYR A 35 -1.79 -2.21 -1.63
C TYR A 35 -2.28 -0.81 -1.23
N LEU A 36 -1.81 -0.29 -0.09
CA LEU A 36 -2.13 1.08 0.33
C LEU A 36 -1.71 2.13 -0.72
N ILE A 37 -0.60 1.92 -1.41
CA ILE A 37 -0.06 2.88 -2.39
C ILE A 37 -0.75 2.74 -3.76
N ASP A 38 -0.88 1.51 -4.28
CA ASP A 38 -1.15 1.24 -5.70
C ASP A 38 -2.51 0.56 -5.99
N GLU A 39 -3.28 0.21 -4.96
CA GLU A 39 -4.58 -0.44 -5.17
C GLU A 39 -5.60 0.55 -5.75
N LYS A 40 -6.38 0.12 -6.75
CA LYS A 40 -7.41 0.94 -7.39
C LYS A 40 -8.78 0.80 -6.70
N ARG A 41 -8.99 -0.30 -5.97
CA ARG A 41 -10.25 -0.63 -5.27
C ARG A 41 -9.94 -1.53 -4.05
N PRO A 42 -9.97 -1.03 -2.81
CA PRO A 42 -10.25 0.35 -2.39
C PRO A 42 -9.20 1.36 -2.92
N HIS A 43 -9.55 2.65 -2.97
CA HIS A 43 -8.69 3.69 -3.57
C HIS A 43 -7.41 3.85 -2.74
N GLY A 44 -6.26 3.48 -3.32
CA GLY A 44 -4.94 3.75 -2.77
C GLY A 44 -4.49 5.19 -3.00
N ILE A 45 -3.28 5.52 -2.53
CA ILE A 45 -2.74 6.88 -2.57
C ILE A 45 -2.69 7.43 -4.01
N PHE A 46 -2.27 6.63 -5.00
CA PHE A 46 -2.23 7.07 -6.39
C PHE A 46 -3.60 7.24 -7.03
N ALA A 47 -4.58 6.41 -6.64
CA ALA A 47 -5.95 6.57 -7.10
C ALA A 47 -6.54 7.89 -6.58
N ALA A 48 -6.36 8.18 -5.28
CA ALA A 48 -6.79 9.43 -4.68
C ALA A 48 -6.14 10.65 -5.34
N MET A 49 -4.84 10.58 -5.67
CA MET A 49 -4.12 11.65 -6.35
C MET A 49 -4.69 11.92 -7.75
N ASN A 50 -4.89 10.87 -8.54
CA ASN A 50 -5.47 10.99 -9.89
C ASN A 50 -6.89 11.58 -9.86
N ASP A 51 -7.73 11.16 -8.91
CA ASP A 51 -9.09 11.67 -8.78
C ASP A 51 -9.10 13.17 -8.43
N THR A 52 -8.17 13.62 -7.58
CA THR A 52 -8.05 15.04 -7.21
C THR A 52 -7.53 15.91 -8.35
N THR A 53 -6.53 15.45 -9.11
CA THR A 53 -6.02 16.18 -10.28
C THR A 53 -7.02 16.22 -11.43
N ALA A 54 -7.92 15.24 -11.53
CA ALA A 54 -8.99 15.24 -12.54
C ALA A 54 -10.13 16.23 -12.21
N THR A 55 -10.30 16.59 -10.93
CA THR A 55 -11.43 17.40 -10.45
C THR A 55 -11.05 18.86 -10.17
N ALA A 56 -9.77 19.15 -9.94
CA ALA A 56 -9.31 20.50 -9.66
C ALA A 56 -8.93 21.27 -10.93
N HIS A 57 -9.38 22.51 -10.99
CA HIS A 57 -9.11 23.42 -12.09
C HIS A 57 -8.00 24.41 -11.69
N ALA A 58 -6.84 24.32 -12.35
CA ALA A 58 -5.78 25.33 -12.47
C ALA A 58 -5.15 25.93 -11.19
N ASP A 59 -5.59 25.54 -9.98
CA ASP A 59 -5.05 26.00 -8.70
C ASP A 59 -4.44 24.83 -7.91
N SER A 60 -3.11 24.77 -7.91
CA SER A 60 -2.33 23.73 -7.22
C SER A 60 -2.53 23.73 -5.70
N SER A 61 -2.88 24.87 -5.10
CA SER A 61 -3.11 24.94 -3.66
C SER A 61 -4.46 24.36 -3.25
N ALA A 62 -5.47 24.45 -4.14
CA ALA A 62 -6.77 23.82 -3.94
C ALA A 62 -6.69 22.30 -4.17
N GLU A 63 -5.80 21.85 -5.07
CA GLU A 63 -5.48 20.43 -5.32
C GLU A 63 -4.93 19.75 -4.07
N ASP A 64 -3.89 20.31 -3.46
CA ASP A 64 -3.24 19.73 -2.28
C ASP A 64 -4.20 19.58 -1.08
N ASN A 65 -5.08 20.57 -0.90
CA ASN A 65 -6.09 20.55 0.16
C ASN A 65 -7.18 19.49 -0.11
N SER A 66 -7.62 19.37 -1.36
CA SER A 66 -8.60 18.36 -1.77
C SER A 66 -8.03 16.94 -1.65
N PHE A 67 -6.77 16.77 -2.04
CA PHE A 67 -6.03 15.52 -1.88
C PHE A 67 -5.86 15.13 -0.41
N SER A 68 -5.46 16.07 0.45
CA SER A 68 -5.34 15.83 1.89
C SER A 68 -6.68 15.42 2.53
N GLN A 69 -7.80 15.98 2.07
CA GLN A 69 -9.14 15.56 2.49
C GLN A 69 -9.50 14.15 1.97
N GLY A 70 -9.23 13.86 0.70
CA GLY A 70 -9.49 12.55 0.10
C GLY A 70 -8.70 11.40 0.75
N MET A 71 -7.46 11.67 1.16
CA MET A 71 -6.64 10.73 1.92
C MET A 71 -7.21 10.40 3.30
N GLY A 72 -8.14 11.19 3.83
CA GLY A 72 -8.86 10.84 5.06
C GLY A 72 -9.58 9.48 4.99
N MET A 73 -9.93 9.01 3.79
CA MET A 73 -10.52 7.67 3.59
C MET A 73 -9.52 6.53 3.90
N LEU A 74 -8.22 6.79 3.76
CA LEU A 74 -7.14 5.84 4.04
C LEU A 74 -6.81 5.76 5.55
N ALA A 75 -7.34 6.67 6.38
CA ALA A 75 -7.08 6.70 7.83
C ALA A 75 -7.56 5.44 8.58
N SER A 76 -8.35 4.58 7.94
CA SER A 76 -8.75 3.28 8.48
C SER A 76 -7.65 2.21 8.36
N ASN A 77 -6.60 2.44 7.56
CA ASN A 77 -5.49 1.51 7.39
C ASN A 77 -4.44 1.74 8.48
N THR A 78 -4.06 0.68 9.20
CA THR A 78 -3.03 0.70 10.25
C THR A 78 -1.66 1.17 9.77
N HIS A 79 -1.40 1.11 8.45
CA HIS A 79 -0.17 1.55 7.81
C HIS A 79 -0.28 2.95 7.20
N PHE A 80 -1.30 3.72 7.55
CA PHE A 80 -1.49 5.09 7.06
C PHE A 80 -1.86 6.03 8.20
N GLU A 81 -1.15 7.15 8.33
CA GLU A 81 -1.47 8.20 9.31
C GLU A 81 -1.46 9.57 8.63
N ALA A 82 -2.62 10.25 8.59
CA ALA A 82 -2.72 11.61 8.08
C ALA A 82 -2.24 12.63 9.12
N ARG A 83 -1.44 13.61 8.70
CA ARG A 83 -0.89 14.71 9.52
C ARG A 83 -1.02 16.05 8.81
N GLY A 84 -2.24 16.56 8.69
CA GLY A 84 -2.53 17.80 7.96
C GLY A 84 -2.12 17.67 6.49
N ASN A 85 -1.19 18.52 6.03
CA ASN A 85 -0.70 18.51 4.65
C ASN A 85 0.42 17.46 4.41
N LYS A 86 0.61 16.52 5.34
CA LYS A 86 1.60 15.44 5.28
C LYS A 86 0.96 14.14 5.73
N PHE A 87 1.58 13.01 5.42
CA PHE A 87 1.11 11.70 5.84
C PHE A 87 2.29 10.76 6.09
N LEU A 88 2.07 9.71 6.90
CA LEU A 88 3.02 8.64 7.17
C LEU A 88 2.51 7.33 6.57
N VAL A 89 3.45 6.54 6.04
CA VAL A 89 3.27 5.20 5.47
C VAL A 89 4.39 4.31 5.96
#